data_AF-A0AA88I452-F1
#
_entry.id   AF-A0AA88I452-F1
#
_cell.length_a   1.000
_cell.length_b   1.000
_cell.length_c   1.000
_cell.angle_alpha   90.00
_cell.angle_beta   90.00
_cell.angle_gamma   90.00
#
_symmetry.space_group_name_H-M   'P 1'
#
loop_
_entity.id
_entity.type
_entity.pdbx_description
1 polymer ?
#
loop_
_entity_poly.entity_id
_entity_poly.type
_entity_poly.pdbx_seq_one_letter_code
_entity_poly.pdbx_strand_id
1 'polypeptide(L)' 'MEKVPLISLPTLEKPFYRVAMDIVRPLTASRNGRRFLLVISDYATKHPEELPLRTANARKIAEVLEQFF' A
#
# COMPACT_ATOMS: atom_id res chain seq x y z
N MET A 1 -0.94 3.17 -30.81
CA MET A 1 -1.37 3.91 -29.60
C MET A 1 -0.30 4.94 -29.29
N GLU A 2 -0.68 6.19 -29.12
CA GLU A 2 0.23 7.25 -28.67
C GLU A 2 0.65 7.00 -27.21
N LYS A 3 1.92 7.24 -26.88
CA LYS A 3 2.42 7.04 -25.51
C LYS A 3 1.96 8.20 -24.63
N VAL A 4 1.32 7.89 -23.51
CA VAL A 4 0.92 8.90 -22.51
C VAL A 4 2.18 9.43 -21.81
N PRO A 5 2.38 10.76 -21.70
CA PRO A 5 3.52 11.32 -20.99
C PRO A 5 3.42 11.06 -19.48
N LEU A 6 4.57 10.85 -18.83
CA LEU A 6 4.64 10.79 -17.38
C LEU A 6 4.38 12.18 -16.80
N ILE A 7 3.46 12.27 -15.84
CA ILE A 7 3.11 13.53 -15.15
C ILE A 7 3.54 13.40 -13.69
N SER A 8 4.27 14.40 -13.19
CA SER A 8 4.66 14.46 -11.78
C SER A 8 3.44 14.59 -10.89
N LEU A 9 3.42 13.82 -9.80
CA LEU A 9 2.34 13.88 -8.82
C LEU A 9 2.48 15.17 -8.00
N PRO A 10 1.35 15.86 -7.71
CA PRO A 10 1.40 17.10 -6.93
C PRO A 10 1.89 16.82 -5.51
N THR A 11 2.71 17.72 -4.98
CA THR A 11 3.09 17.70 -3.56
C THR A 11 1.85 18.06 -2.74
N LEU A 12 1.46 17.19 -1.82
CA LEU A 12 0.36 17.44 -0.89
C LEU A 12 0.94 17.88 0.45
N GLU A 13 0.34 18.89 1.07
CA GLU A 13 0.84 19.41 2.36
C GLU A 13 0.14 18.76 3.57
N LYS A 14 -1.06 18.22 3.37
CA LYS A 14 -1.87 17.61 4.44
C LYS A 14 -1.65 16.08 4.47
N PRO A 15 -1.16 15.51 5.58
CA PRO A 15 -1.06 14.07 5.76
C PRO A 15 -2.41 13.37 5.59
N PHE A 16 -2.38 12.16 5.03
CA PHE A 16 -3.53 11.29 4.79
C PHE A 16 -4.59 11.87 3.83
N TYR A 17 -4.29 12.97 3.13
CA TYR A 17 -5.17 13.49 2.07
C TYR A 17 -5.23 12.54 0.86
N ARG A 18 -4.10 11.91 0.54
CA ARG A 18 -4.00 10.87 -0.48
C ARG A 18 -2.96 9.85 -0.03
N VAL A 19 -3.30 8.59 -0.15
CA VAL A 19 -2.38 7.47 0.08
C VAL A 19 -2.22 6.66 -1.20
N ALA A 20 -0.99 6.23 -1.47
CA ALA A 20 -0.69 5.16 -2.40
C ALA A 20 -0.77 3.83 -1.64
N MET A 21 -1.33 2.81 -2.28
CA MET A 21 -1.39 1.47 -1.72
C MET A 21 -1.04 0.45 -2.78
N ASP A 22 -0.28 -0.57 -2.40
CA ASP A 22 0.05 -1.69 -3.28
C ASP A 22 0.26 -2.98 -2.48
N ILE A 23 0.22 -4.13 -3.17
CA ILE A 23 0.43 -5.45 -2.59
C ILE A 23 1.62 -6.12 -3.28
N VAL A 24 2.68 -6.35 -2.52
CA VAL A 24 3.87 -7.03 -3.01
C VAL A 24 3.66 -8.56 -3.02
N ARG A 25 3.99 -9.17 -4.16
CA ARG A 25 4.09 -10.62 -4.43
C ARG A 25 5.21 -10.87 -5.46
N PRO A 26 5.84 -12.06 -5.54
CA PRO A 26 5.67 -13.28 -4.73
C PRO A 26 6.62 -13.33 -3.53
N LEU A 27 6.08 -13.52 -2.33
CA LEU A 27 6.89 -13.65 -1.10
C LEU A 27 6.84 -15.07 -0.56
N THR A 28 7.98 -15.58 -0.12
CA THR A 28 8.07 -16.81 0.66
C THR A 28 7.26 -16.64 1.93
N ALA A 29 6.45 -17.65 2.27
CA ALA A 29 5.68 -17.62 3.50
C ALA A 29 6.62 -17.53 4.71
N SER A 30 6.40 -16.53 5.56
CA SER A 30 7.03 -16.48 6.88
C SER A 30 6.61 -17.69 7.73
N ARG A 31 7.29 -17.92 8.86
CA ARG A 31 6.93 -18.98 9.84
C ARG A 31 5.45 -18.94 10.26
N ASN A 32 4.84 -17.75 10.25
CA ASN A 32 3.43 -17.55 10.62
C ASN A 32 2.47 -17.55 9.42
N GLY A 33 2.93 -17.98 8.24
CA GLY A 33 2.12 -18.12 7.03
C GLY A 33 1.78 -16.80 6.33
N ARG A 34 2.44 -15.69 6.65
CA ARG A 34 2.24 -14.41 5.93
C ARG A 34 3.01 -14.44 4.61
N ARG A 35 2.33 -14.16 3.50
CA ARG A 35 2.82 -14.33 2.11
C ARG A 35 2.59 -13.11 1.22
N PHE A 36 2.05 -12.04 1.80
CA PHE A 36 1.74 -10.79 1.13
C PHE A 36 2.22 -9.65 2.01
N LEU A 37 2.58 -8.54 1.39
CA LEU A 37 2.91 -7.30 2.09
C LEU A 37 2.04 -6.20 1.49
N LEU A 38 1.14 -5.64 2.30
CA LEU A 38 0.42 -4.43 1.94
C LEU A 38 1.34 -3.26 2.27
N VAL A 39 1.65 -2.43 1.27
CA VAL A 39 2.45 -1.23 1.44
C VAL A 39 1.53 -0.04 1.29
N ILE A 40 1.55 0.87 2.26
CA ILE A 40 0.79 2.12 2.25
C ILE A 40 1.79 3.26 2.33
N SER A 41 1.65 4.28 1.48
CA SER A 41 2.48 5.48 1.59
C SER A 41 1.64 6.73 1.43
N ASP A 42 1.75 7.64 2.40
CA ASP A 42 1.14 8.95 2.32
C ASP A 42 1.91 9.87 1.38
N TYR A 43 1.19 10.58 0.50
CA TYR A 43 1.82 11.40 -0.53
C TYR A 43 2.49 12.68 0.01
N ALA A 44 2.09 13.15 1.20
CA ALA A 44 2.69 14.33 1.81
C ALA A 44 4.04 14.00 2.45
N THR A 45 4.08 12.92 3.23
CA THR A 45 5.27 12.48 3.98
C THR A 45 6.19 11.58 3.17
N LYS A 46 5.65 10.85 2.19
CA LYS A 46 6.34 9.80 1.41
C LYS A 46 6.92 8.69 2.28
N HIS A 47 6.39 8.50 3.49
CA HIS A 47 6.78 7.42 4.37
C HIS A 47 6.02 6.14 3.98
N PRO A 48 6.71 5.01 3.70
CA PRO A 48 6.07 3.73 3.47
C PRO A 48 5.82 2.98 4.79
N GLU A 49 4.65 2.34 4.89
CA GLU A 49 4.22 1.52 6.01
C GLU A 49 3.90 0.12 5.48
N GLU A 50 4.59 -0.89 6.01
CA GLU A 50 4.49 -2.27 5.51
C GLU A 50 3.74 -3.21 6.46
N LEU A 51 2.59 -3.71 6.00
CA LEU A 51 1.67 -4.54 6.77
C LEU A 51 1.64 -5.97 6.21
N PRO A 52 2.20 -6.98 6.91
CA PRO A 52 2.31 -8.33 6.38
C PRO A 52 1.00 -9.13 6.53
N LEU A 53 0.52 -9.72 5.43
CA LEU A 53 -0.78 -10.40 5.36
C LEU A 53 -0.66 -11.90 5.00
N ARG A 54 -1.61 -12.70 5.50
CA ARG A 54 -1.78 -14.11 5.11
C ARG A 54 -2.55 -14.28 3.80
N THR A 55 -3.52 -13.39 3.55
CA THR A 55 -4.37 -13.34 2.36
C THR A 55 -4.49 -11.90 1.88
N ALA A 56 -4.64 -11.72 0.56
CA ALA A 56 -4.82 -10.43 -0.09
C ALA A 56 -6.21 -10.36 -0.73
N ASN A 57 -7.25 -10.43 0.11
CA ASN A 57 -8.63 -10.25 -0.30
C ASN A 57 -9.19 -8.95 0.30
N ALA A 58 -10.25 -8.41 -0.30
CA ALA A 58 -10.82 -7.11 0.07
C ALA A 58 -11.17 -7.03 1.57
N ARG A 59 -11.79 -8.08 2.13
CA ARG A 59 -12.14 -8.14 3.55
C ARG A 59 -10.90 -8.00 4.45
N LYS A 60 -9.85 -8.78 4.20
CA LYS A 60 -8.63 -8.76 5.02
C LYS A 60 -7.93 -7.40 4.93
N ILE A 61 -7.95 -6.78 3.74
CA ILE A 61 -7.38 -5.45 3.53
C ILE A 61 -8.18 -4.41 4.33
N ALA A 62 -9.52 -4.41 4.22
CA ALA A 62 -10.38 -3.50 4.97
C ALA A 62 -10.16 -3.61 6.49
N GLU A 63 -10.17 -4.83 7.05
CA GLU A 63 -9.90 -5.08 8.48
C GLU A 63 -8.54 -4.52 8.94
N VAL A 64 -7.53 -4.54 8.07
CA VAL A 64 -6.18 -4.05 8.39
C VAL A 64 -6.12 -2.53 8.27
N LEU A 65 -6.81 -1.93 7.30
CA LEU A 65 -6.90 -0.48 7.17
C LEU A 65 -7.66 0.15 8.34
N GLU A 66 -8.74 -0.47 8.79
CA GLU A 66 -9.49 -0.05 9.98
C GLU A 66 -8.64 -0.08 11.26
N GLN A 67 -7.61 -0.93 11.32
CA GLN A 67 -6.69 -0.99 12.46
C GLN A 67 -5.50 -0.03 12.33
N PHE A 68 -5.18 0.37 11.10
CA PHE A 68 -4.02 1.19 10.80
C PHE A 68 -4.33 2.69 10.95
N PHE A 69 -5.53 3.11 10.53
CA PHE A 69 -6.03 4.48 10.68
C PHE A 69 -6.77 4.68 12.00
#